data_AF-T1H0S6-F1
#
_entry.id   AF-T1H0S6-F1
#
_cell.length_a   1.000
_cell.length_b   1.000
_cell.length_c   1.000
_cell.angle_alpha   90.00
_cell.angle_beta   90.00
_cell.angle_gamma   90.00
#
_symmetry.space_group_name_H-M   'P 1'
#
loop_
_entity.id
_entity.type
_entity.pdbx_description
1 polymer ?
#
loop_
_entity_poly.entity_id
_entity_poly.type
_entity_poly.pdbx_seq_one_letter_code
_entity_poly.pdbx_strand_id
1 'polypeptide(L)'
;MTIYHMSCTAKMGPPTDPMAVVDPQLRVYGVQGLRVIDASIMPTITNGNIHAPVVMIAEKGADMIKELWLQNETPEQTGYWRSKRNVTNDDGDGYVSDVDSFKQDDNQPRPFRARSHS
;
A
#
# COMPACT_ATOMS: atom_id res chain seq x y z
N MET A 1 -27.71 -22.22 6.83
CA MET A 1 -27.59 -20.75 6.74
C MET A 1 -26.40 -20.44 5.85
N THR A 2 -26.61 -19.91 4.65
CA THR A 2 -25.52 -19.47 3.77
C THR A 2 -24.99 -18.16 4.31
N ILE A 3 -23.82 -18.20 4.96
CA ILE A 3 -23.12 -16.99 5.37
C ILE A 3 -22.34 -16.52 4.13
N TYR A 4 -22.69 -15.36 3.57
CA TYR A 4 -22.05 -14.82 2.36
C TYR A 4 -20.63 -14.36 2.67
N HIS A 5 -19.65 -15.23 2.44
CA HIS A 5 -18.22 -14.95 2.59
C HIS A 5 -17.51 -15.00 1.24
N MET A 6 -17.80 -14.02 0.37
CA MET A 6 -17.10 -13.90 -0.90
C MET A 6 -15.60 -13.69 -0.63
N SER A 7 -14.78 -14.66 -1.06
CA SER A 7 -13.34 -14.70 -0.79
C SER A 7 -12.64 -15.63 -1.80
N CYS A 8 -11.30 -15.70 -1.72
CA CYS A 8 -10.46 -16.66 -2.46
C CYS A 8 -10.37 -16.50 -3.99
N THR A 9 -10.92 -15.43 -4.58
CA THR A 9 -10.90 -15.20 -6.03
C THR A 9 -9.53 -14.76 -6.57
N ALA A 10 -8.66 -14.21 -5.72
CA ALA A 10 -7.31 -13.77 -6.05
C ALA A 10 -6.28 -14.47 -5.15
N LYS A 11 -6.39 -15.81 -5.07
CA LYS A 11 -5.66 -16.68 -4.13
C LYS A 11 -4.19 -16.30 -3.93
N MET A 12 -3.79 -16.11 -2.68
CA MET A 12 -2.38 -16.02 -2.28
C MET A 12 -1.74 -17.41 -2.26
N GLY A 13 -0.56 -17.56 -2.85
CA GLY A 13 0.13 -18.84 -2.89
C GLY A 13 1.57 -18.76 -3.40
N PRO A 14 2.34 -19.85 -3.29
CA PRO A 14 3.69 -19.93 -3.85
C PRO A 14 3.65 -19.85 -5.38
N PRO A 15 4.75 -19.46 -6.05
CA PRO A 15 4.80 -19.38 -7.51
C PRO A 15 4.65 -20.75 -8.20
N THR A 16 4.77 -21.84 -7.44
CA THR A 16 4.54 -23.21 -7.90
C THR A 16 3.06 -23.62 -7.89
N ASP A 17 2.18 -22.84 -7.24
CA ASP A 17 0.74 -23.08 -7.26
C ASP A 17 0.13 -22.41 -8.51
N PRO A 18 -0.36 -23.19 -9.50
CA PRO A 18 -0.89 -22.65 -10.75
C PRO A 18 -2.16 -21.82 -10.56
N MET A 19 -2.82 -21.93 -9.40
CA MET A 19 -4.02 -21.15 -9.06
C MET A 19 -3.69 -19.87 -8.27
N ALA A 20 -2.43 -19.63 -7.93
CA ALA A 20 -2.02 -18.44 -7.18
C ALA A 20 -2.02 -17.19 -8.08
N VAL A 21 -2.65 -16.13 -7.60
CA VAL A 21 -2.72 -14.81 -8.27
C VAL A 21 -1.78 -13.82 -7.61
N VAL A 22 -1.61 -13.91 -6.29
CA VAL A 22 -0.70 -13.03 -5.53
C VAL A 22 0.32 -13.83 -4.73
N ASP A 23 1.46 -13.21 -4.48
CA ASP A 23 2.51 -13.74 -3.62
C ASP A 23 2.27 -13.44 -2.12
N PRO A 24 3.08 -13.97 -1.19
CA PRO A 24 2.97 -13.65 0.24
C PRO A 24 3.21 -12.18 0.63
N GLN A 25 3.64 -11.34 -0.31
CA GLN A 25 3.80 -9.89 -0.16
C GLN A 25 2.64 -9.12 -0.83
N LEU A 26 1.56 -9.84 -1.17
CA LEU A 26 0.33 -9.34 -1.77
C LEU A 26 0.52 -8.74 -3.17
N ARG A 27 1.65 -9.02 -3.83
CA ARG A 27 1.96 -8.54 -5.18
C ARG A 27 1.33 -9.47 -6.21
N VAL A 28 0.75 -8.90 -7.25
CA VAL A 28 0.15 -9.67 -8.34
C VAL A 28 1.25 -10.26 -9.22
N TYR A 29 1.18 -11.57 -9.48
CA TYR A 29 2.13 -12.21 -10.38
C TYR A 29 2.03 -11.61 -11.80
N GLY A 30 3.18 -11.28 -12.40
CA GLY A 30 3.26 -10.74 -13.75
C GLY A 30 2.89 -9.25 -13.89
N VAL A 31 2.52 -8.55 -12.81
CA VAL A 31 2.18 -7.12 -12.84
C VAL A 31 3.02 -6.35 -11.83
N GLN A 32 3.67 -5.28 -12.29
CA GLN A 32 4.48 -4.41 -11.44
C GLN A 32 3.62 -3.32 -10.78
N GLY A 33 3.96 -2.93 -9.55
CA GLY A 33 3.29 -1.84 -8.85
C GLY A 33 1.85 -2.12 -8.37
N LEU A 34 1.32 -3.33 -8.61
CA LEU A 34 -0.05 -3.71 -8.22
C LEU A 34 -0.06 -4.68 -7.05
N ARG A 35 -0.91 -4.39 -6.06
CA ARG A 35 -1.20 -5.27 -4.91
C ARG A 35 -2.70 -5.43 -4.72
N VAL A 36 -3.11 -6.59 -4.21
CA VAL A 36 -4.51 -6.87 -3.82
C VAL A 36 -4.54 -7.10 -2.32
N ILE A 37 -5.36 -6.33 -1.60
CA ILE A 37 -5.45 -6.35 -0.14
C ILE A 37 -6.94 -6.42 0.25
N ASP A 38 -7.50 -7.62 0.23
CA ASP A 38 -8.91 -7.90 0.52
C ASP A 38 -9.12 -9.40 0.78
N ALA A 39 -10.32 -9.82 1.20
CA ALA A 39 -10.77 -11.20 1.35
C ALA A 39 -10.47 -12.10 0.14
N SER A 40 -10.41 -11.54 -1.07
CA SER A 40 -10.08 -12.27 -2.29
C SER A 40 -8.74 -13.01 -2.24
N ILE A 41 -7.77 -12.52 -1.46
CA ILE A 41 -6.43 -13.13 -1.37
C ILE A 41 -6.37 -14.34 -0.44
N MET A 42 -7.39 -14.56 0.39
CA MET A 42 -7.39 -15.66 1.34
C MET A 42 -7.26 -17.00 0.60
N PRO A 43 -6.34 -17.90 0.99
CA PRO A 43 -6.14 -19.17 0.28
C PRO A 43 -7.29 -20.16 0.49
N THR A 44 -8.01 -20.03 1.60
CA THR A 44 -9.18 -20.83 1.98
C THR A 44 -10.19 -19.95 2.72
N ILE A 45 -11.46 -20.36 2.70
CA ILE A 45 -12.54 -19.66 3.41
C ILE A 45 -12.31 -19.81 4.91
N THR A 46 -12.27 -18.69 5.64
CA THR A 46 -12.13 -18.71 7.11
C THR A 46 -13.39 -19.25 7.77
N ASN A 47 -13.23 -20.07 8.81
CA ASN A 47 -14.35 -20.61 9.57
C ASN A 47 -14.89 -19.54 10.54
N GLY A 48 -15.91 -18.78 10.12
CA GLY A 48 -16.51 -17.70 10.89
C GLY A 48 -16.63 -16.37 10.14
N ASN A 49 -16.94 -15.30 10.86
CA ASN A 49 -17.12 -13.97 10.27
C ASN A 49 -15.80 -13.43 9.66
N ILE A 50 -15.83 -13.11 8.37
CA ILE A 50 -14.66 -12.61 7.61
C ILE A 50 -14.26 -11.17 7.95
N HIS A 51 -15.04 -10.42 8.73
CA HIS A 51 -14.71 -9.02 9.01
C HIS A 51 -13.36 -8.87 9.71
N ALA A 52 -13.12 -9.63 10.79
CA ALA A 52 -11.86 -9.58 11.51
C ALA A 52 -10.65 -9.94 10.63
N PRO A 53 -10.64 -11.06 9.87
CA PRO A 53 -9.52 -11.37 9.00
C PRO A 53 -9.31 -10.34 7.88
N VAL A 54 -10.36 -9.74 7.33
CA VAL A 54 -10.22 -8.68 6.32
C VAL A 54 -9.54 -7.44 6.91
N VAL A 55 -9.94 -7.01 8.10
CA VAL A 55 -9.28 -5.88 8.78
C VAL A 55 -7.81 -6.18 9.05
N MET A 56 -7.48 -7.39 9.50
CA MET A 56 -6.08 -7.79 9.74
C MET A 56 -5.25 -7.82 8.45
N ILE A 57 -5.83 -8.28 7.34
CA ILE A 57 -5.17 -8.23 6.01
C ILE A 57 -4.92 -6.77 5.60
N ALA A 58 -5.89 -5.88 5.82
CA ALA A 58 -5.75 -4.47 5.50
C ALA A 58 -4.65 -3.80 6.33
N GLU A 59 -4.61 -4.05 7.64
CA GLU A 59 -3.59 -3.54 8.54
C GLU A 59 -2.19 -4.00 8.10
N LYS A 60 -2.02 -5.31 7.89
CA LYS A 60 -0.72 -5.84 7.46
C LYS A 60 -0.31 -5.36 6.07
N GLY A 61 -1.26 -5.24 5.15
CA GLY A 61 -1.02 -4.73 3.81
C GLY A 61 -0.62 -3.25 3.81
N ALA A 62 -1.20 -2.44 4.69
CA ALA A 62 -0.81 -1.04 4.87
C ALA A 62 0.63 -0.91 5.38
N ASP A 63 1.03 -1.76 6.33
CA ASP A 63 2.42 -1.81 6.81
C ASP A 63 3.40 -2.18 5.70
N MET A 64 3.10 -3.22 4.90
CA MET A 64 3.94 -3.63 3.77
C MET A 64 4.10 -2.52 2.74
N ILE A 65 3.02 -1.78 2.46
CA ILE A 65 3.07 -0.62 1.57
C ILE A 65 3.98 0.45 2.17
N LYS A 66 3.76 0.82 3.44
CA LYS A 66 4.57 1.84 4.13
C LYS A 66 6.05 1.48 4.17
N GLU A 67 6.38 0.21 4.45
CA GLU A 67 7.75 -0.30 4.43
C GLU A 67 8.40 -0.13 3.06
N LEU A 68 7.71 -0.49 1.98
CA LEU A 68 8.20 -0.28 0.61
C LEU A 68 8.52 1.19 0.33
N TRP A 69 7.65 2.10 0.78
CA TRP A 69 7.84 3.54 0.58
C TRP A 69 9.04 4.07 1.34
N LEU A 70 9.18 3.69 2.61
CA LEU A 70 10.29 4.14 3.46
C LEU A 70 11.64 3.56 3.03
N GLN A 71 11.67 2.35 2.45
CA GLN A 71 12.89 1.77 1.90
C GLN A 71 13.40 2.53 0.66
N ASN A 72 12.52 3.23 -0.05
CA ASN A 72 12.86 3.99 -1.24
C ASN A 72 13.18 5.46 -0.96
N GLU A 73 13.04 5.93 0.28
CA GLU A 73 13.51 7.27 0.66
C GLU A 73 15.02 7.22 0.96
N THR A 74 15.82 8.06 0.30
CA THR A 74 17.19 8.25 0.74
C THR A 74 17.20 8.96 2.10
N PRO A 75 18.16 8.69 3.01
CA PRO A 75 18.26 9.39 4.30
C PRO A 75 18.26 10.92 4.16
N GLU A 76 18.73 11.44 3.02
CA GLU A 76 18.72 12.85 2.66
C GLU A 76 17.30 13.38 2.36
N GLN A 77 16.47 12.61 1.66
CA GLN A 77 15.09 12.97 1.31
C GLN A 77 14.15 12.92 2.54
N THR A 78 14.28 11.91 3.40
CA THR A 78 13.49 11.82 4.65
C THR A 78 13.78 13.02 5.57
N GLY A 79 15.05 13.45 5.65
CA GLY A 79 15.48 14.63 6.40
C GLY A 79 14.89 15.93 5.86
N TYR A 80 14.84 16.10 4.54
CA TYR A 80 14.28 17.27 3.87
C TYR A 80 12.78 17.46 4.17
N TRP A 81 11.96 16.41 3.99
CA TRP A 81 10.52 16.50 4.26
C TRP A 81 10.19 16.62 5.75
N ARG A 82 11.01 16.04 6.63
CA ARG A 82 10.88 16.19 8.09
C ARG A 82 11.24 17.60 8.55
N SER A 83 12.26 18.21 7.94
CA SER A 83 12.61 19.61 8.16
C SER A 83 11.49 20.55 7.71
N LYS A 84 10.95 20.38 6.49
CA LYS A 84 9.85 21.22 5.99
C LYS A 84 8.55 21.08 6.81
N ARG A 85 8.23 19.91 7.36
CA ARG A 85 7.06 19.73 8.26
C ARG A 85 7.17 20.47 9.59
N ASN A 86 8.37 20.73 10.08
CA ASN A 86 8.59 21.51 11.30
C ASN A 86 8.63 23.03 11.03
N VAL A 87 8.68 23.45 9.76
CA VAL A 87 8.76 24.86 9.35
C VAL A 87 7.38 25.43 8.98
N THR A 88 6.34 24.61 8.80
CA THR A 88 5.00 25.07 8.39
C THR A 88 4.02 25.33 9.54
N ASN A 89 4.48 25.46 10.79
CA ASN A 89 3.56 25.70 11.92
C ASN A 89 3.44 27.16 12.36
N ASP A 90 4.16 28.10 11.75
CA ASP A 90 4.17 29.49 12.23
C ASP A 90 3.46 30.50 11.31
N ASP A 91 3.30 30.23 10.02
CA ASP A 91 2.65 31.17 9.09
C ASP A 91 1.67 30.44 8.15
N GLY A 92 0.38 30.66 8.38
CA GLY A 92 -0.70 29.97 7.70
C GLY A 92 -0.96 30.48 6.28
N ASP A 93 -0.20 29.98 5.29
CA ASP A 93 -0.50 30.09 3.86
C ASP A 93 0.44 29.23 2.97
N GLY A 94 0.33 27.90 3.06
CA GLY A 94 1.18 26.98 2.29
C GLY A 94 0.62 26.58 0.91
N TYR A 95 0.76 27.41 -0.13
CA TYR A 95 0.67 26.95 -1.53
C TYR A 95 2.10 26.66 -2.05
N VAL A 96 2.48 25.39 -2.14
CA VAL A 96 3.76 24.99 -2.73
C VAL A 96 3.54 24.70 -4.22
N SER A 97 4.00 25.60 -5.08
CA SER A 97 4.02 25.39 -6.53
C SER A 97 5.22 24.49 -6.90
N ASP A 98 5.00 23.18 -6.87
CA ASP A 98 5.94 22.19 -7.42
C ASP A 98 5.84 22.17 -8.95
N VAL A 99 6.50 23.09 -9.68
CA VAL A 99 6.58 23.05 -11.15
C VAL A 99 7.95 22.67 -11.73
N ASP A 100 9.03 22.68 -10.96
CA ASP A 100 10.37 22.46 -11.54
C ASP A 100 11.11 21.29 -10.90
N SER A 101 10.85 20.08 -11.42
CA SER A 101 11.82 18.98 -11.63
C SER A 101 11.12 17.64 -11.91
N PHE A 102 10.24 17.61 -12.91
CA PHE A 102 9.65 16.37 -13.41
C PHE A 102 10.62 15.65 -14.35
N LYS A 103 11.62 14.97 -13.79
CA LYS A 103 12.24 13.81 -14.43
C LYS A 103 12.04 12.63 -13.48
N GLN A 104 10.83 12.09 -13.51
CA GLN A 104 10.45 10.86 -12.83
C GLN A 104 11.04 9.68 -13.60
N ASP A 105 11.72 8.79 -12.90
CA ASP A 105 11.80 7.41 -13.37
C ASP A 105 10.45 6.75 -13.04
N ASP A 106 9.90 6.00 -13.99
CA ASP A 106 8.57 5.37 -13.87
C ASP A 106 8.55 4.18 -12.88
N ASN A 107 9.68 3.90 -12.23
CA ASN A 107 9.87 2.75 -11.34
C ASN A 107 9.95 3.17 -9.85
N GLN A 108 10.02 4.48 -9.57
CA GLN A 108 9.95 5.05 -8.24
C GLN A 108 8.49 5.28 -7.86
N PRO A 109 8.02 4.68 -6.76
CA PRO A 109 6.68 4.96 -6.30
C PRO A 109 6.63 6.46 -5.86
N ARG A 110 5.55 7.19 -6.19
CA ARG A 110 5.36 8.63 -5.86
C ARG A 110 5.06 8.92 -4.38
N PRO A 111 5.80 9.77 -3.67
CA PRO A 111 5.63 9.97 -2.24
C PRO A 111 4.16 10.19 -1.84
N PHE A 112 3.74 9.53 -0.77
CA PHE A 112 2.35 9.56 -0.29
C PHE A 112 1.92 11.00 0.03
N ARG A 113 1.23 11.64 -0.91
CA ARG A 113 0.50 12.89 -0.65
C ARG A 113 -0.74 12.54 0.17
N ALA A 114 -0.59 12.51 1.49
CA ALA A 114 -1.72 12.63 2.40
C ALA A 114 -2.40 13.98 2.09
N ARG A 115 -3.48 13.97 1.30
CA ARG A 115 -4.31 15.16 1.13
C ARG A 115 -5.07 15.34 2.44
N SER A 116 -4.54 16.15 3.35
CA SER A 116 -5.33 16.69 4.45
C SER A 116 -6.47 17.51 3.84
N HIS A 117 -7.69 16.97 3.86
CA HIS A 117 -8.89 17.76 3.66
C HIS A 117 -9.42 18.15 5.04
N SER A 118 -9.47 19.48 5.22
CA SER A 118 -10.23 20.28 6.20
C SER A 118 -10.17 19.88 7.68
#